data_AF-A0A383AND4-F1
#
_entry.id   AF-A0A383AND4-F1
#
_cell.length_a   1.000
_cell.length_b   1.000
_cell.length_c   1.000
_cell.angle_alpha   90.00
_cell.angle_beta   90.00
_cell.angle_gamma   90.00
#
_symmetry.space_group_name_H-M   'P 1'
#
loop_
_entity.id
_entity.type
_entity.pdbx_description
1 polymer ?
#
loop_
_entity_poly.entity_id
_entity_poly.type
_entity_poly.pdbx_seq_one_letter_code
_entity_poly.pdbx_strand_id
1 'polypeptide(L)'
;NTIGPTEPLLQQWLKEGLSVEVHTLTHPCPILAKANFTAAANTYHGGVDLMNHIPGNLPTAFRTPCCDSQNTPTPRVFSELLMRNNPAGQFLEMDSSVFNIFTRADSALPTDLVTDPDGKPKFEKYLPFDSYVVTIENYPYPYAIGSRIWEMPCMVPSDWEAQHLHGSNNPVTVEDWKDAIDATVLKQGIFNFVFHPHGWVKNTQMIEWIDHISAKHGNRVKFLSFREARERLTSNLLGGQPLRASNGQD
;
A
#
# COMPACT_ATOMS: atom_id res chain seq x y z
N ASN A 1 3.98 3.06 23.03
CA ASN A 1 4.70 3.70 21.90
C ASN A 1 3.73 4.62 21.18
N THR A 2 3.64 5.88 21.61
CA THR A 2 2.82 6.89 20.91
C THR A 2 3.72 8.09 20.65
N ILE A 3 3.87 8.44 19.37
CA ILE A 3 4.54 9.67 18.94
C ILE A 3 3.49 10.76 18.74
N GLY A 4 3.79 11.99 19.16
CA GLY A 4 2.92 13.14 18.94
C GLY A 4 3.14 13.77 17.56
N PRO A 5 2.20 14.60 17.06
CA PRO A 5 2.33 15.23 15.75
C PRO A 5 3.49 16.25 15.66
N THR A 6 4.01 16.69 16.81
CA THR A 6 5.15 17.62 16.91
C THR A 6 6.49 16.92 17.16
N GLU A 7 6.55 15.59 17.06
CA GLU A 7 7.78 14.83 17.26
C GLU A 7 8.85 15.28 16.22
N PRO A 8 10.06 15.70 16.65
CA PRO A 8 11.10 16.20 15.74
C PRO A 8 11.46 15.25 14.59
N LEU A 9 11.40 13.93 14.83
CA LEU A 9 11.67 12.91 13.81
C LEU A 9 10.73 13.03 12.60
N LEU A 10 9.46 13.41 12.82
CA LEU A 10 8.49 13.58 11.72
C LEU A 10 8.93 14.72 10.80
N GLN A 11 9.47 15.80 11.35
CA GLN A 11 9.99 16.91 10.55
C GLN A 11 11.25 16.53 9.77
N GLN A 12 12.07 15.62 10.30
CA GLN A 12 13.20 15.07 9.57
C GLN A 12 12.71 14.26 8.36
N TRP A 13 11.75 13.35 8.55
CA TRP A 13 11.17 12.55 7.47
C TRP A 13 10.57 13.39 6.35
N LEU A 14 9.81 14.44 6.69
CA LEU A 14 9.23 15.34 5.70
C LEU A 14 10.32 16.07 4.88
N LYS A 15 11.43 16.48 5.51
CA LYS A 15 12.58 17.11 4.80
C LYS A 15 13.32 16.13 3.90
N GLU A 16 13.33 14.86 4.24
CA GLU A 16 13.88 13.77 3.43
C GLU A 16 12.96 13.37 2.27
N GLY A 17 11.75 13.95 2.19
CA GLY A 17 10.79 13.72 1.11
C GLY A 17 9.79 12.60 1.40
N LEU A 18 9.77 12.05 2.62
CA LEU A 18 8.76 11.08 3.05
C LEU A 18 7.42 11.77 3.33
N SER A 19 6.33 11.01 3.21
CA SER A 19 5.01 11.40 3.70
C SER A 19 4.59 10.51 4.86
N VAL A 20 3.74 11.04 5.75
CA VAL A 20 3.19 10.27 6.87
C VAL A 20 1.69 10.06 6.63
N GLU A 21 1.32 8.83 6.32
CA GLU A 21 -0.02 8.45 5.88
C GLU A 21 -0.86 7.82 7.00
N VAL A 22 -2.16 7.62 6.75
CA VAL A 22 -3.10 7.19 7.78
C VAL A 22 -3.17 5.67 7.88
N HIS A 23 -2.96 5.13 9.09
CA HIS A 23 -3.11 3.71 9.39
C HIS A 23 -3.98 3.45 10.64
N THR A 24 -5.02 4.28 10.82
CA THR A 24 -5.89 4.37 12.02
C THR A 24 -5.17 4.78 13.32
N LEU A 25 -5.92 5.11 14.36
CA LEU A 25 -5.35 5.47 15.67
C LEU A 25 -4.89 4.25 16.49
N THR A 26 -5.57 3.11 16.34
CA THR A 26 -5.44 1.98 17.28
C THR A 26 -5.17 0.65 16.60
N HIS A 27 -4.94 0.65 15.28
CA HIS A 27 -4.72 -0.56 14.49
C HIS A 27 -5.73 -1.70 14.77
N PRO A 28 -7.05 -1.43 14.72
CA PRO A 28 -8.06 -2.46 14.96
C PRO A 28 -8.08 -3.50 13.84
N CYS A 29 -8.13 -4.77 14.21
CA CYS A 29 -8.00 -5.89 13.29
C CYS A 29 -9.11 -6.93 13.57
N PRO A 30 -10.18 -6.98 12.76
CA PRO A 30 -10.53 -6.07 11.65
C PRO A 30 -11.07 -4.71 12.12
N ILE A 31 -11.02 -3.70 11.26
CA ILE A 31 -11.48 -2.32 11.59
C ILE A 31 -12.96 -2.23 11.98
N LEU A 32 -13.83 -3.05 11.35
CA LEU A 32 -15.27 -3.12 11.65
C LEU A 32 -15.64 -4.23 12.64
N ALA A 33 -14.68 -4.68 13.47
CA ALA A 33 -14.93 -5.71 14.46
C ALA A 33 -16.10 -5.37 15.41
N LYS A 34 -16.74 -6.42 15.95
CA LYS A 34 -17.78 -6.31 16.98
C LYS A 34 -19.01 -5.49 16.56
N ALA A 35 -19.25 -5.35 15.26
CA ALA A 35 -20.33 -4.55 14.69
C ALA A 35 -20.35 -3.08 15.19
N ASN A 36 -19.17 -2.55 15.57
CA ASN A 36 -19.06 -1.22 16.16
C ASN A 36 -18.56 -0.20 15.13
N PHE A 37 -19.49 0.31 14.32
CA PHE A 37 -19.16 1.31 13.30
C PHE A 37 -18.64 2.61 13.91
N THR A 38 -19.16 3.05 15.05
CA THR A 38 -18.70 4.28 15.74
C THR A 38 -17.21 4.19 16.09
N ALA A 39 -16.75 3.04 16.58
CA ALA A 39 -15.32 2.83 16.87
C ALA A 39 -14.46 2.88 15.60
N ALA A 40 -14.94 2.27 14.51
CA ALA A 40 -14.27 2.30 13.20
C ALA A 40 -14.18 3.73 12.64
N ALA A 41 -15.28 4.49 12.71
CA ALA A 41 -15.30 5.89 12.29
C ALA A 41 -14.36 6.75 13.12
N ASN A 42 -14.36 6.58 14.45
CA ASN A 42 -13.49 7.33 15.35
C ASN A 42 -12.00 7.03 15.09
N THR A 43 -11.64 5.76 14.91
CA THR A 43 -10.22 5.38 14.70
C THR A 43 -9.71 5.78 13.31
N TYR A 44 -10.56 5.78 12.28
CA TYR A 44 -10.21 6.27 10.95
C TYR A 44 -10.12 7.79 10.91
N HIS A 45 -11.23 8.49 11.22
CA HIS A 45 -11.29 9.95 11.12
C HIS A 45 -10.35 10.66 12.10
N GLY A 46 -10.16 10.09 13.30
CA GLY A 46 -9.15 10.57 14.24
C GLY A 46 -7.72 10.36 13.74
N GLY A 47 -7.46 9.30 12.96
CA GLY A 47 -6.18 9.08 12.30
C GLY A 47 -5.93 10.12 11.20
N VAL A 48 -6.95 10.42 10.39
CA VAL A 48 -6.91 11.50 9.39
C VAL A 48 -6.61 12.84 10.06
N ASP A 49 -7.32 13.15 11.15
CA ASP A 49 -7.12 14.38 11.91
C ASP A 49 -5.71 14.45 12.48
N LEU A 50 -5.23 13.39 13.14
CA LEU A 50 -3.89 13.34 13.73
C LEU A 50 -2.78 13.56 12.69
N MET A 51 -2.88 12.92 11.52
CA MET A 51 -1.86 13.07 10.48
C MET A 51 -1.84 14.48 9.86
N ASN A 52 -3.00 15.14 9.78
CA ASN A 52 -3.08 16.54 9.35
C ASN A 52 -2.54 17.54 10.39
N HIS A 53 -2.47 17.15 11.67
CA HIS A 53 -1.88 17.99 12.72
C HIS A 53 -0.34 17.95 12.74
N ILE A 54 0.30 17.07 11.97
CA ILE A 54 1.76 17.09 11.79
C ILE A 54 2.11 18.31 10.93
N PRO A 55 2.90 19.29 11.43
CA PRO A 55 3.20 20.51 10.67
C PRO A 55 3.84 20.21 9.32
N GLY A 56 3.24 20.69 8.23
CA GLY A 56 3.73 20.50 6.87
C GLY A 56 3.47 19.12 6.25
N ASN A 57 2.84 18.19 6.97
CA ASN A 57 2.41 16.93 6.38
C ASN A 57 1.13 17.14 5.55
N LEU A 58 1.00 16.39 4.46
CA LEU A 58 -0.16 16.41 3.57
C LEU A 58 -0.58 14.96 3.32
N PRO A 59 -1.24 14.31 4.31
CA PRO A 59 -1.64 12.92 4.19
C PRO A 59 -2.61 12.76 3.02
N THR A 60 -2.33 11.79 2.17
CA THR A 60 -3.06 11.55 0.91
C THR A 60 -3.68 10.16 0.87
N ALA A 61 -3.08 9.20 1.59
CA ALA A 61 -3.40 7.79 1.50
C ALA A 61 -3.81 7.17 2.85
N PHE A 62 -4.60 6.11 2.74
CA PHE A 62 -4.95 5.21 3.82
C PHE A 62 -4.44 3.80 3.54
N ARG A 63 -4.22 3.02 4.61
CA ARG A 63 -4.14 1.56 4.54
C ARG A 63 -4.94 0.96 5.67
N THR A 64 -5.79 -0.01 5.37
CA THR A 64 -6.56 -0.73 6.38
C THR A 64 -5.64 -1.64 7.20
N PRO A 65 -5.68 -1.61 8.54
CA PRO A 65 -4.91 -2.53 9.38
C PRO A 65 -5.14 -4.00 9.01
N CYS A 66 -4.06 -4.79 9.06
CA CYS A 66 -4.04 -6.23 8.76
C CYS A 66 -4.53 -6.62 7.34
N CYS A 67 -4.56 -5.68 6.39
CA CYS A 67 -5.03 -5.99 5.04
C CYS A 67 -4.18 -7.06 4.34
N ASP A 68 -2.92 -7.27 4.75
CA ASP A 68 -1.98 -8.30 4.28
C ASP A 68 -2.11 -9.67 4.96
N SER A 69 -3.04 -9.81 5.91
CA SER A 69 -3.21 -11.04 6.71
C SER A 69 -4.66 -11.47 6.90
N GLN A 70 -5.60 -10.56 6.70
CA GLN A 70 -7.03 -10.76 6.90
C GLN A 70 -7.87 -9.98 5.87
N ASN A 71 -9.11 -10.42 5.68
CA ASN A 71 -10.10 -9.71 4.86
C ASN A 71 -10.66 -8.47 5.60
N THR A 72 -9.82 -7.46 5.86
CA THR A 72 -10.18 -6.27 6.65
C THR A 72 -10.78 -5.09 5.86
N PRO A 73 -10.37 -4.77 4.61
CA PRO A 73 -11.09 -3.79 3.83
C PRO A 73 -12.45 -4.36 3.41
N THR A 74 -13.49 -3.54 3.52
CA THR A 74 -14.86 -3.93 3.17
C THR A 74 -15.54 -2.78 2.43
N PRO A 75 -16.64 -3.03 1.67
CA PRO A 75 -17.38 -1.97 1.01
C PRO A 75 -17.77 -0.82 1.95
N ARG A 76 -18.11 -1.10 3.21
CA ARG A 76 -18.45 -0.08 4.21
C ARG A 76 -17.25 0.80 4.59
N VAL A 77 -16.04 0.24 4.68
CA VAL A 77 -14.82 1.03 4.92
C VAL A 77 -14.66 2.05 3.79
N PHE A 78 -14.80 1.63 2.53
CA PHE A 78 -14.71 2.54 1.39
C PHE A 78 -15.83 3.60 1.40
N SER A 79 -17.09 3.19 1.39
CA SER A 79 -18.23 4.10 1.15
C SER A 79 -18.62 4.97 2.35
N GLU A 80 -18.40 4.47 3.56
CA GLU A 80 -18.85 5.14 4.79
C GLU A 80 -17.71 5.77 5.59
N LEU A 81 -16.45 5.43 5.30
CA LEU A 81 -15.28 6.06 5.94
C LEU A 81 -14.42 6.83 4.92
N LEU A 82 -13.78 6.16 3.96
CA LEU A 82 -12.78 6.78 3.07
C LEU A 82 -13.38 7.87 2.17
N MET A 83 -14.58 7.63 1.64
CA MET A 83 -15.31 8.58 0.80
C MET A 83 -15.97 9.72 1.60
N ARG A 84 -15.79 9.76 2.92
CA ARG A 84 -16.36 10.78 3.81
C ARG A 84 -15.27 11.69 4.35
N ASN A 85 -15.64 12.93 4.59
CA ASN A 85 -14.78 13.87 5.29
C ASN A 85 -14.91 13.62 6.79
N ASN A 86 -13.86 13.92 7.55
CA ASN A 86 -13.96 14.02 9.00
C ASN A 86 -14.71 15.31 9.41
N PRO A 87 -15.03 15.50 10.70
CA PRO A 87 -15.70 16.72 11.18
C PRO A 87 -14.94 18.04 10.90
N ALA A 88 -13.61 17.97 10.73
CA ALA A 88 -12.78 19.11 10.35
C ALA A 88 -12.80 19.40 8.83
N GLY A 89 -13.57 18.63 8.04
CA GLY A 89 -13.67 18.76 6.59
C GLY A 89 -12.51 18.13 5.82
N GLN A 90 -11.58 17.44 6.49
CA GLN A 90 -10.42 16.79 5.91
C GLN A 90 -10.79 15.44 5.31
N PHE A 91 -10.04 15.01 4.30
CA PHE A 91 -10.25 13.77 3.57
C PHE A 91 -8.95 13.27 2.93
N LEU A 92 -8.99 12.04 2.41
CA LEU A 92 -7.89 11.39 1.68
C LEU A 92 -8.35 11.07 0.24
N GLU A 93 -7.41 10.90 -0.67
CA GLU A 93 -7.68 10.61 -2.09
C GLU A 93 -7.27 9.20 -2.50
N MET A 94 -6.51 8.48 -1.66
CA MET A 94 -5.94 7.18 -1.99
C MET A 94 -6.18 6.15 -0.89
N ASP A 95 -6.29 4.89 -1.28
CA ASP A 95 -6.22 3.70 -0.43
C ASP A 95 -5.17 2.74 -0.98
N SER A 96 -4.57 1.94 -0.11
CA SER A 96 -3.59 0.91 -0.47
C SER A 96 -3.84 -0.33 0.40
N SER A 97 -5.06 -0.83 0.34
CA SER A 97 -5.55 -1.94 1.16
C SER A 97 -5.79 -3.22 0.38
N VAL A 98 -5.82 -3.20 -0.95
CA VAL A 98 -5.94 -4.39 -1.82
C VAL A 98 -4.56 -4.81 -2.32
N PHE A 99 -4.32 -6.11 -2.49
CA PHE A 99 -3.04 -6.65 -2.92
C PHE A 99 -3.07 -7.14 -4.37
N ASN A 100 -2.19 -6.61 -5.22
CA ASN A 100 -1.88 -7.21 -6.51
C ASN A 100 -1.00 -8.45 -6.31
N ILE A 101 -1.40 -9.54 -6.97
CA ILE A 101 -0.61 -10.76 -7.10
C ILE A 101 -0.37 -11.07 -8.58
N PHE A 102 0.88 -11.40 -8.94
CA PHE A 102 1.18 -11.96 -10.25
C PHE A 102 0.94 -13.46 -10.27
N THR A 103 0.32 -13.95 -11.33
CA THR A 103 -0.01 -15.37 -11.52
C THR A 103 0.45 -15.84 -12.89
N ARG A 104 0.54 -17.17 -13.05
CA ARG A 104 0.92 -17.80 -14.32
C ARG A 104 -0.09 -17.58 -15.44
N ALA A 105 -1.27 -17.02 -15.14
CA ALA A 105 -2.27 -16.67 -16.13
C ALA A 105 -1.90 -15.43 -16.95
N ASP A 106 -0.96 -14.59 -16.47
CA ASP A 106 -0.53 -13.41 -17.21
C ASP A 106 0.46 -13.77 -18.32
N SER A 107 -0.08 -13.94 -19.54
CA SER A 107 0.73 -14.23 -20.73
C SER A 107 1.74 -13.13 -21.11
N ALA A 108 1.65 -11.93 -20.51
CA ALA A 108 2.65 -10.87 -20.71
C ALA A 108 3.92 -11.07 -19.87
N LEU A 109 3.90 -11.96 -18.88
CA LEU A 109 5.01 -12.21 -17.97
C LEU A 109 5.79 -13.46 -18.38
N PRO A 110 7.13 -13.39 -18.42
CA PRO A 110 7.99 -14.56 -18.53
C PRO A 110 7.69 -15.59 -17.42
N THR A 111 7.70 -16.87 -17.77
CA THR A 111 7.32 -17.96 -16.86
C THR A 111 8.18 -18.02 -15.61
N ASP A 112 9.47 -17.70 -15.72
CA ASP A 112 10.45 -17.68 -14.64
C ASP A 112 10.16 -16.61 -13.57
N LEU A 113 9.48 -15.51 -13.94
CA LEU A 113 9.06 -14.49 -12.98
C LEU A 113 7.82 -14.87 -12.16
N VAL A 114 7.05 -15.86 -12.59
CA VAL A 114 5.76 -16.23 -11.96
C VAL A 114 5.66 -17.70 -11.57
N THR A 115 6.72 -18.47 -11.79
CA THR A 115 6.80 -19.91 -11.50
C THR A 115 8.11 -20.22 -10.78
N ASP A 116 8.02 -20.92 -9.65
CA ASP A 116 9.20 -21.40 -8.93
C ASP A 116 9.88 -22.56 -9.68
N PRO A 117 11.16 -22.87 -9.38
CA PRO A 117 11.89 -23.96 -10.04
C PRO A 117 11.24 -25.35 -9.92
N ASP A 118 10.38 -25.56 -8.92
CA ASP A 118 9.61 -26.80 -8.76
C ASP A 118 8.30 -26.84 -9.58
N GLY A 119 8.06 -25.81 -10.40
CA GLY A 119 6.90 -25.70 -11.28
C GLY A 119 5.65 -25.11 -10.64
N LYS A 120 5.70 -24.72 -9.35
CA LYS A 120 4.55 -24.12 -8.65
C LYS A 120 4.42 -22.62 -8.92
N PRO A 121 3.23 -22.04 -8.76
CA PRO A 121 3.06 -20.59 -8.80
C PRO A 121 3.92 -19.91 -7.73
N LYS A 122 4.71 -18.92 -8.13
CA LYS A 122 5.68 -18.25 -7.26
C LYS A 122 5.01 -17.45 -6.14
N PHE A 123 3.96 -16.69 -6.45
CA PHE A 123 3.39 -15.73 -5.48
C PHE A 123 2.15 -16.25 -4.74
N GLU A 124 1.45 -17.25 -5.27
CA GLU A 124 0.21 -17.77 -4.64
C GLU A 124 0.48 -18.42 -3.27
N LYS A 125 1.72 -18.87 -3.02
CA LYS A 125 2.16 -19.41 -1.72
C LYS A 125 2.11 -18.39 -0.57
N TYR A 126 2.04 -17.09 -0.88
CA TYR A 126 1.97 -16.02 0.12
C TYR A 126 0.55 -15.65 0.52
N LEU A 127 -0.47 -16.14 -0.19
CA LEU A 127 -1.86 -15.87 0.16
C LEU A 127 -2.17 -16.45 1.56
N PRO A 128 -2.68 -15.65 2.51
CA PRO A 128 -2.80 -16.09 3.90
C PRO A 128 -3.72 -17.31 4.11
N PHE A 129 -4.77 -17.47 3.29
CA PHE A 129 -5.73 -18.58 3.35
C PHE A 129 -6.59 -18.64 2.06
N ASP A 130 -7.21 -19.80 1.78
CA ASP A 130 -7.96 -20.08 0.54
C ASP A 130 -9.09 -19.08 0.22
N SER A 131 -9.71 -18.47 1.24
CA SER A 131 -10.81 -17.50 1.10
C SER A 131 -10.35 -16.04 1.27
N TYR A 132 -9.06 -15.75 1.07
CA TYR A 132 -8.54 -14.39 1.10
C TYR A 132 -8.97 -13.66 -0.18
N VAL A 133 -9.75 -12.60 -0.03
CA VAL A 133 -10.41 -11.89 -1.14
C VAL A 133 -9.87 -10.48 -1.37
N VAL A 134 -8.85 -10.09 -0.60
CA VAL A 134 -8.24 -8.75 -0.67
C VAL A 134 -7.14 -8.75 -1.73
N THR A 135 -7.41 -9.40 -2.86
CA THR A 135 -6.47 -9.52 -3.96
C THR A 135 -7.07 -9.08 -5.29
N ILE A 136 -6.18 -8.61 -6.15
CA ILE A 136 -6.42 -8.44 -7.58
C ILE A 136 -5.30 -9.16 -8.32
N GLU A 137 -5.63 -9.91 -9.36
CA GLU A 137 -4.62 -10.68 -10.09
C GLU A 137 -4.12 -9.89 -11.30
N ASN A 138 -2.80 -9.83 -11.47
CA ASN A 138 -2.12 -9.34 -12.67
C ASN A 138 -2.46 -7.90 -13.10
N TYR A 139 -2.94 -7.09 -12.15
CA TYR A 139 -3.34 -5.70 -12.36
C TYR A 139 -2.56 -4.77 -11.42
N PRO A 140 -1.27 -4.53 -11.71
CA PRO A 140 -0.42 -3.65 -10.89
C PRO A 140 -0.67 -2.17 -11.23
N TYR A 141 -1.92 -1.75 -11.36
CA TYR A 141 -2.28 -0.39 -11.76
C TYR A 141 -3.25 0.25 -10.76
N PRO A 142 -3.18 1.58 -10.59
CA PRO A 142 -4.22 2.31 -9.87
C PRO A 142 -5.59 2.11 -10.50
N TYR A 143 -6.64 2.05 -9.68
CA TYR A 143 -8.03 2.06 -10.14
C TYR A 143 -8.94 2.86 -9.21
N ALA A 144 -9.98 3.47 -9.76
CA ALA A 144 -10.90 4.27 -8.97
C ALA A 144 -11.97 3.39 -8.29
N ILE A 145 -12.17 3.56 -6.99
CA ILE A 145 -13.30 3.00 -6.24
C ILE A 145 -14.32 4.11 -6.02
N GLY A 146 -15.56 3.87 -6.46
CA GLY A 146 -16.68 4.81 -6.32
C GLY A 146 -16.42 6.20 -6.92
N SER A 147 -15.52 6.30 -7.90
CA SER A 147 -15.05 7.54 -8.53
C SER A 147 -14.45 8.58 -7.58
N ARG A 148 -14.16 8.23 -6.33
CA ARG A 148 -13.71 9.17 -5.28
C ARG A 148 -12.34 8.84 -4.71
N ILE A 149 -11.95 7.56 -4.72
CA ILE A 149 -10.71 7.09 -4.12
C ILE A 149 -9.92 6.32 -5.17
N TRP A 150 -8.63 6.60 -5.27
CA TRP A 150 -7.69 5.74 -5.99
C TRP A 150 -7.28 4.58 -5.10
N GLU A 151 -7.59 3.35 -5.50
CA GLU A 151 -6.90 2.18 -4.95
C GLU A 151 -5.53 2.06 -5.59
N MET A 152 -4.52 1.95 -4.75
CA MET A 152 -3.12 1.79 -5.06
C MET A 152 -2.69 0.40 -4.55
N PRO A 153 -2.91 -0.67 -5.33
CA PRO A 153 -2.74 -2.02 -4.82
C PRO A 153 -1.31 -2.27 -4.31
N CYS A 154 -1.21 -2.88 -3.13
CA CYS A 154 0.03 -3.41 -2.55
C CYS A 154 0.57 -4.56 -3.39
N MET A 155 1.87 -4.79 -3.40
CA MET A 155 2.42 -5.96 -4.08
C MET A 155 2.57 -7.14 -3.11
N VAL A 156 2.12 -8.32 -3.53
CA VAL A 156 2.50 -9.58 -2.88
C VAL A 156 3.92 -9.98 -3.31
N PRO A 157 4.82 -10.38 -2.39
CA PRO A 157 4.59 -10.46 -0.95
C PRO A 157 4.93 -9.17 -0.19
N SER A 158 4.17 -8.87 0.86
CA SER A 158 4.64 -8.04 1.98
C SER A 158 5.70 -8.77 2.81
N ASP A 159 6.42 -8.04 3.66
CA ASP A 159 7.32 -8.70 4.62
C ASP A 159 6.58 -9.52 5.69
N TRP A 160 5.31 -9.19 5.99
CA TRP A 160 4.46 -9.97 6.90
C TRP A 160 4.11 -11.34 6.30
N GLU A 161 3.66 -11.37 5.05
CA GLU A 161 3.32 -12.61 4.33
C GLU A 161 4.57 -13.48 4.21
N ALA A 162 5.70 -12.85 3.86
CA ALA A 162 6.95 -13.55 3.66
C ALA A 162 7.52 -14.12 4.96
N GLN A 163 7.54 -13.37 6.06
CA GLN A 163 8.00 -13.90 7.34
C GLN A 163 7.06 -14.97 7.89
N HIS A 164 5.75 -14.88 7.63
CA HIS A 164 4.80 -15.87 8.08
C HIS A 164 5.07 -17.23 7.42
N LEU A 165 5.38 -17.21 6.12
CA LEU A 165 5.68 -18.41 5.34
C LEU A 165 7.09 -18.97 5.59
N HIS A 166 8.09 -18.10 5.67
CA HIS A 166 9.51 -18.50 5.59
C HIS A 166 10.34 -18.19 6.84
N GLY A 167 9.76 -17.49 7.82
CA GLY A 167 10.47 -16.88 8.93
C GLY A 167 11.19 -15.59 8.55
N SER A 168 11.64 -14.84 9.56
CA SER A 168 12.33 -13.56 9.37
C SER A 168 13.64 -13.70 8.60
N ASN A 169 13.94 -12.70 7.78
CA ASN A 169 15.21 -12.51 7.07
C ASN A 169 15.56 -13.64 6.09
N ASN A 170 14.55 -14.37 5.60
CA ASN A 170 14.76 -15.42 4.62
C ASN A 170 15.22 -14.81 3.28
N PRO A 171 16.29 -15.31 2.65
CA PRO A 171 16.76 -14.77 1.37
C PRO A 171 15.76 -14.99 0.22
N VAL A 172 14.90 -16.02 0.29
CA VAL A 172 13.86 -16.26 -0.72
C VAL A 172 12.94 -15.06 -0.86
N THR A 173 12.62 -14.38 0.24
CA THR A 173 11.82 -13.15 0.23
C THR A 173 12.42 -12.08 -0.68
N VAL A 174 13.74 -11.91 -0.65
CA VAL A 174 14.44 -10.90 -1.46
C VAL A 174 14.44 -11.28 -2.93
N GLU A 175 14.64 -12.56 -3.25
CA GLU A 175 14.56 -13.05 -4.63
C GLU A 175 13.15 -12.89 -5.20
N ASP A 176 12.11 -13.25 -4.44
CA ASP A 176 10.73 -13.10 -4.90
C ASP A 176 10.33 -11.61 -5.03
N TRP A 177 10.88 -10.70 -4.22
CA TRP A 177 10.73 -9.26 -4.43
C TRP A 177 11.44 -8.74 -5.68
N LYS A 178 12.62 -9.29 -6.04
CA LYS A 178 13.31 -8.97 -7.30
C LYS A 178 12.46 -9.39 -8.50
N ASP A 179 11.90 -10.59 -8.47
CA ASP A 179 11.02 -11.07 -9.54
C ASP A 179 9.73 -10.25 -9.63
N ALA A 180 9.13 -9.89 -8.50
CA ALA A 180 7.91 -9.08 -8.46
C ALA A 180 8.13 -7.66 -9.01
N ILE A 181 9.26 -7.00 -8.70
CA ILE A 181 9.54 -5.67 -9.26
C ILE A 181 9.90 -5.76 -10.74
N ASP A 182 10.60 -6.81 -11.18
CA ASP A 182 10.88 -7.07 -12.59
C ASP A 182 9.59 -7.22 -13.40
N ALA A 183 8.65 -8.03 -12.89
CA ALA A 183 7.32 -8.22 -13.47
C ALA A 183 6.55 -6.89 -13.51
N THR A 184 6.61 -6.10 -12.44
CA THR A 184 5.94 -4.78 -12.39
C THR A 184 6.50 -3.82 -13.44
N VAL A 185 7.82 -3.81 -13.66
CA VAL A 185 8.44 -2.99 -14.70
C VAL A 185 8.01 -3.43 -16.10
N LEU A 186 7.93 -4.74 -16.36
CA LEU A 186 7.39 -5.25 -17.63
C LEU A 186 5.95 -4.81 -17.88
N LYS A 187 5.13 -4.79 -16.81
CA LYS A 187 3.75 -4.32 -16.86
C LYS A 187 3.62 -2.81 -16.89
N GLN A 188 4.70 -2.05 -16.65
CA GLN A 188 4.68 -0.59 -16.50
C GLN A 188 3.71 -0.15 -15.38
N GLY A 189 3.66 -0.93 -14.30
CA GLY A 189 2.74 -0.74 -13.18
C GLY A 189 3.34 0.04 -12.01
N ILE A 190 2.61 0.01 -10.89
CA ILE A 190 3.06 0.49 -9.58
C ILE A 190 3.46 -0.70 -8.70
N PHE A 191 4.42 -0.47 -7.81
CA PHE A 191 4.83 -1.42 -6.77
C PHE A 191 4.68 -0.73 -5.41
N ASN A 192 3.54 -0.92 -4.74
CA ASN A 192 3.39 -0.43 -3.37
C ASN A 192 3.93 -1.48 -2.41
N PHE A 193 5.13 -1.21 -1.91
CA PHE A 193 5.82 -2.11 -1.00
C PHE A 193 5.31 -1.95 0.44
N VAL A 194 5.16 -3.07 1.15
CA VAL A 194 4.75 -3.10 2.56
C VAL A 194 5.86 -3.75 3.38
N PHE A 195 6.40 -2.99 4.33
CA PHE A 195 7.37 -3.50 5.30
C PHE A 195 7.15 -2.92 6.68
N HIS A 196 7.67 -3.62 7.68
CA HIS A 196 7.50 -3.29 9.09
C HIS A 196 8.86 -3.16 9.78
N PRO A 197 9.06 -2.13 10.62
CA PRO A 197 10.27 -1.96 11.43
C PRO A 197 10.30 -2.93 12.65
N HIS A 198 9.93 -4.20 12.42
CA HIS A 198 9.86 -5.28 13.42
C HIS A 198 11.01 -6.29 13.31
N GLY A 199 11.95 -6.09 12.38
CA GLY A 199 13.09 -6.99 12.18
C GLY A 199 12.74 -8.27 11.42
N TRP A 200 11.63 -8.27 10.68
CA TRP A 200 11.26 -9.34 9.75
C TRP A 200 12.15 -9.35 8.51
N VAL A 201 12.69 -8.19 8.14
CA VAL A 201 13.66 -8.02 7.06
C VAL A 201 14.78 -7.09 7.51
N LYS A 202 16.03 -7.40 7.08
CA LYS A 202 17.21 -6.61 7.42
C LYS A 202 17.34 -5.39 6.51
N ASN A 203 17.95 -4.33 7.03
CA ASN A 203 18.37 -3.19 6.21
C ASN A 203 19.25 -3.61 5.03
N THR A 204 20.12 -4.62 5.20
CA THR A 204 20.96 -5.13 4.11
C THR A 204 20.16 -5.79 2.99
N GLN A 205 19.04 -6.46 3.31
CA GLN A 205 18.15 -7.06 2.31
C GLN A 205 17.37 -5.98 1.55
N MET A 206 16.95 -4.92 2.25
CA MET A 206 16.33 -3.75 1.62
C MET A 206 17.29 -3.05 0.65
N ILE A 207 18.56 -2.86 1.05
CA ILE A 207 19.59 -2.29 0.20
C ILE A 207 19.84 -3.18 -1.02
N GLU A 208 19.97 -4.49 -0.82
CA GLU A 208 20.15 -5.45 -1.92
C GLU A 208 19.02 -5.37 -2.96
N TRP A 209 17.77 -5.27 -2.51
CA TRP A 209 16.63 -5.12 -3.40
C TRP A 209 16.64 -3.77 -4.16
N ILE A 210 16.98 -2.67 -3.48
CA ILE A 210 17.13 -1.35 -4.11
C ILE A 210 18.28 -1.33 -5.13
N ASP A 211 19.38 -2.02 -4.84
CA ASP A 211 20.53 -2.17 -5.74
C ASP A 211 20.14 -2.94 -7.00
N HIS A 212 19.34 -4.02 -6.86
CA HIS A 212 18.78 -4.75 -8.00
C HIS A 212 17.94 -3.84 -8.90
N ILE A 213 17.01 -3.06 -8.31
CA ILE A 213 16.16 -2.11 -9.05
C ILE A 213 17.02 -1.10 -9.81
N SER A 214 18.00 -0.52 -9.12
CA SER A 214 18.86 0.53 -9.66
C SER A 214 19.74 0.00 -10.79
N ALA A 215 20.37 -1.16 -10.60
CA ALA A 215 21.26 -1.78 -11.59
C ALA A 215 20.51 -2.28 -12.83
N LYS A 216 19.34 -2.90 -12.65
CA LYS A 216 18.60 -3.53 -13.75
C LYS A 216 17.67 -2.56 -14.47
N HIS A 217 17.01 -1.66 -13.75
CA HIS A 217 15.96 -0.80 -14.31
C HIS A 217 16.33 0.68 -14.40
N GLY A 218 17.22 1.15 -13.52
CA GLY A 218 17.69 2.53 -13.51
C GLY A 218 16.53 3.53 -13.52
N ASN A 219 16.57 4.48 -14.45
CA ASN A 219 15.59 5.57 -14.55
C ASN A 219 14.18 5.15 -15.00
N ARG A 220 13.96 3.87 -15.33
CA ARG A 220 12.63 3.33 -15.65
C ARG A 220 11.74 3.24 -14.41
N VAL A 221 12.33 3.18 -13.22
CA VAL A 221 11.61 3.16 -11.94
C VAL A 221 11.72 4.53 -11.28
N LYS A 222 10.61 4.98 -10.68
CA LYS A 222 10.55 6.19 -9.85
C LYS A 222 10.06 5.80 -8.46
N PHE A 223 10.82 6.19 -7.45
CA PHE A 223 10.37 6.13 -6.06
C PHE A 223 9.53 7.36 -5.79
N LEU A 224 8.28 7.17 -5.35
CA LEU A 224 7.31 8.23 -5.16
C LEU A 224 6.62 8.05 -3.81
N SER A 225 6.37 9.15 -3.14
CA SER A 225 5.32 9.24 -2.11
C SER A 225 3.93 9.11 -2.75
N PHE A 226 2.91 8.78 -1.94
CA PHE A 226 1.53 8.76 -2.42
C PHE A 226 1.07 10.13 -2.95
N ARG A 227 1.52 11.23 -2.33
CA ARG A 227 1.24 12.58 -2.82
C ARG A 227 1.78 12.80 -4.23
N GLU A 228 3.02 12.43 -4.50
CA GLU A 228 3.60 12.57 -5.85
C GLU A 228 2.90 11.65 -6.87
N ALA A 229 2.51 10.45 -6.46
CA ALA A 229 1.70 9.56 -7.30
C ALA A 229 0.34 10.19 -7.64
N ARG A 230 -0.35 10.77 -6.64
CA ARG A 230 -1.63 11.47 -6.80
C ARG A 230 -1.54 12.67 -7.74
N GLU A 231 -0.48 13.46 -7.63
CA GLU A 231 -0.20 14.58 -8.53
C GLU A 231 0.02 14.13 -9.97
N ARG A 232 0.76 13.02 -10.17
CA ARG A 232 0.97 12.45 -11.49
C ARG A 232 -0.30 11.88 -12.10
N LEU A 233 -1.13 11.17 -11.33
CA LEU A 233 -2.43 10.69 -11.80
C LEU A 233 -3.33 11.86 -12.20
N THR A 234 -3.39 12.90 -11.38
CA THR A 234 -4.21 14.08 -11.68
C THR A 234 -3.75 14.78 -12.96
N SER A 235 -2.45 15.04 -13.10
CA SER A 235 -1.91 15.79 -14.23
C SER A 235 -1.89 15.01 -15.54
N ASN A 236 -1.64 13.69 -15.50
CA ASN A 236 -1.41 12.89 -16.71
C ASN A 236 -2.59 12.00 -17.10
N LEU A 237 -3.42 11.56 -16.14
CA LEU A 237 -4.56 10.67 -16.40
C LEU A 237 -5.90 11.40 -16.37
N LEU A 238 -6.06 12.39 -15.50
CA LEU A 238 -7.34 13.09 -15.29
C LEU A 238 -7.39 14.51 -15.89
N GLY A 239 -6.44 14.87 -16.76
CA GLY A 239 -6.45 16.17 -17.44
C GLY A 239 -6.33 17.37 -16.50
N GLY A 240 -5.68 17.21 -15.34
CA GLY A 240 -5.49 18.24 -14.33
C GLY A 240 -6.60 18.36 -13.30
N GLN A 241 -7.66 17.56 -13.39
CA GLN A 241 -8.76 17.54 -12.41
C GLN A 241 -8.62 16.36 -11.46
N PRO A 242 -8.49 16.56 -10.14
CA PRO A 242 -8.47 15.46 -9.17
C PRO A 242 -9.80 14.70 -9.15
N LEU A 243 -9.81 13.48 -8.58
CA LEU A 243 -11.07 12.71 -8.39
C LEU A 243 -12.04 13.42 -7.44
N ARG A 244 -11.52 14.26 -6.54
CA ARG A 244 -12.32 14.99 -5.55
C ARG A 244 -12.01 16.48 -5.63
N ALA A 245 -13.04 17.30 -5.53
CA ALA A 245 -12.90 18.73 -5.35
C ALA A 245 -12.15 19.06 -4.03
N SER A 246 -11.69 20.30 -3.88
CA SER A 246 -10.94 20.75 -2.69
C SER A 246 -11.70 20.63 -1.37
N ASN A 247 -13.03 20.46 -1.42
CA ASN A 247 -13.89 20.23 -0.26
C ASN A 247 -14.19 18.73 -0.04
N GLY A 248 -13.54 17.83 -0.78
CA GLY A 248 -13.71 16.38 -0.69
C GLY A 248 -14.99 15.83 -1.33
N GLN A 249 -15.77 16.65 -2.03
CA GLN A 249 -16.93 16.19 -2.81
C GLN A 249 -16.54 15.85 -4.25
N ASP A 250 -17.51 15.33 -5.01
CA ASP A 250 -17.40 15.15 -6.47
C ASP A 250 -17.37 16.49 -7.20
#